data_AF-A0A8T5FXQ9-F1
#
_entry.id   AF-A0A8T5FXQ9-F1
#
_cell.length_a   1.000
_cell.length_b   1.000
_cell.length_c   1.000
_cell.angle_alpha   90.00
_cell.angle_beta   90.00
_cell.angle_gamma   90.00
#
_symmetry.space_group_name_H-M   'P 1'
#
loop_
_entity.id
_entity.type
_entity.pdbx_description
1 polymer ?
#
loop_
_entity_poly.entity_id
_entity_poly.type
_entity_poly.pdbx_seq_one_letter_code
_entity_poly.pdbx_strand_id
1 'polypeptide(L)'
;MKTVILSLGGSMIVPKDVDYYYLREFKNFIIRLLDEGYKFVIVCGGGKTSSNYMYAANRVSENNNEDLDWIGVQSSRLNAELVRVIFGPLAYEKVVIDPTQKITTKKPIIVGAGWKPGWSTDYVAVKLAEKLKADELVNLTNIDYVYTKDPNKFPDAKKVYETTWAKYRKMISSKWSPRLSTPFDPIASELAQKIKLKVAIINGKYLTHVSSYLKGETFDGTLIK
;
A
#
# COMPACT_ATOMS: atom_id res chain seq x y z
N MET A 1 -8.79 -21.09 -1.10
CA MET A 1 -8.19 -19.99 -0.32
C MET A 1 -8.04 -18.79 -1.22
N LYS A 2 -8.56 -17.63 -0.80
CA LYS A 2 -8.55 -16.38 -1.58
C LYS A 2 -7.26 -15.61 -1.26
N THR A 3 -6.51 -15.20 -2.27
CA THR A 3 -5.31 -14.36 -2.09
C THR A 3 -5.72 -12.90 -2.09
N VAL A 4 -5.38 -12.17 -1.02
CA VAL A 4 -5.65 -10.74 -0.87
C VAL A 4 -4.33 -9.98 -0.97
N ILE A 5 -4.32 -8.96 -1.82
CA ILE A 5 -3.19 -8.04 -1.93
C ILE A 5 -3.46 -6.84 -1.03
N LEU A 6 -2.56 -6.59 -0.08
CA LEU A 6 -2.60 -5.43 0.81
C LEU A 6 -1.45 -4.48 0.45
N SER A 7 -1.77 -3.25 0.06
CA SER A 7 -0.79 -2.15 0.09
C SER A 7 -0.85 -1.54 1.48
N LEU A 8 0.12 -1.86 2.33
CA LEU A 8 0.22 -1.34 3.70
C LEU A 8 1.01 -0.04 3.69
N GLY A 9 0.29 1.08 3.75
CA GLY A 9 0.88 2.42 3.74
C GLY A 9 1.94 2.56 4.84
N GLY A 10 3.09 3.12 4.49
CA GLY A 10 4.19 3.22 5.45
C GLY A 10 3.89 4.11 6.65
N SER A 11 2.92 5.03 6.54
CA SER A 11 2.39 5.82 7.66
C SER A 11 1.60 5.00 8.67
N MET A 12 1.14 3.80 8.31
CA MET A 12 0.56 2.84 9.25
C MET A 12 1.63 2.13 10.08
N ILE A 13 2.78 1.86 9.48
CA ILE A 13 3.90 1.17 10.14
C ILE A 13 4.71 2.17 10.98
N VAL A 14 5.04 3.32 10.38
CA VAL A 14 5.86 4.38 10.97
C VAL A 14 5.18 5.74 10.73
N PRO A 15 4.13 6.10 11.51
CA PRO A 15 3.50 7.42 11.45
C PRO A 15 4.45 8.54 11.92
N LYS A 16 5.17 8.30 13.02
CA LYS A 16 6.24 9.14 13.55
C LYS A 16 7.42 8.25 13.95
N ASP A 17 7.13 7.35 14.87
CA ASP A 17 7.95 6.22 15.29
C ASP A 17 7.24 4.92 14.87
N VAL A 18 7.91 3.76 15.03
CA VAL A 18 7.29 2.46 14.73
C VAL A 18 6.08 2.23 15.64
N ASP A 19 4.89 2.07 15.06
CA ASP A 19 3.67 1.84 15.81
C ASP A 19 3.48 0.34 16.11
N TYR A 20 4.19 -0.14 17.12
CA TYR A 20 4.12 -1.55 17.51
C TYR A 20 2.75 -1.97 18.07
N TYR A 21 1.95 -1.03 18.60
CA TYR A 21 0.58 -1.31 19.02
C TYR A 21 -0.27 -1.65 17.81
N TYR A 22 -0.26 -0.80 16.78
CA TYR A 22 -0.93 -1.08 15.51
C TYR A 22 -0.44 -2.39 14.88
N LEU A 23 0.86 -2.63 14.82
CA LEU A 23 1.42 -3.85 14.22
C LEU A 23 1.00 -5.13 14.94
N ARG A 24 0.79 -5.08 16.26
CA ARG A 24 0.23 -6.20 17.03
C ARG A 24 -1.23 -6.45 16.66
N GLU A 25 -2.05 -5.40 16.59
CA GLU A 25 -3.45 -5.53 16.17
C GLU A 25 -3.56 -6.02 14.72
N PHE A 26 -2.72 -5.49 13.83
CA PHE A 26 -2.61 -5.93 12.44
C PHE A 26 -2.20 -7.40 12.33
N LYS A 27 -1.22 -7.86 13.11
CA LYS A 27 -0.83 -9.27 13.17
C LYS A 27 -2.01 -10.15 13.56
N ASN A 28 -2.69 -9.82 14.66
CA ASN A 28 -3.82 -10.59 15.16
C ASN A 28 -4.96 -10.64 14.14
N PHE A 29 -5.24 -9.50 13.50
CA PHE A 29 -6.23 -9.39 12.43
C PHE A 29 -5.91 -10.30 11.24
N ILE A 30 -4.67 -10.27 10.74
CA ILE A 30 -4.24 -11.11 9.62
C ILE A 30 -4.30 -12.59 9.98
N ILE A 31 -3.84 -12.99 11.17
CA ILE A 31 -3.89 -14.39 11.62
C ILE A 31 -5.34 -14.90 11.63
N ARG A 32 -6.28 -14.13 12.18
CA ARG A 32 -7.70 -14.51 12.16
C ARG A 32 -8.23 -14.73 10.74
N LEU A 33 -7.85 -13.88 9.79
CA LEU A 33 -8.25 -14.07 8.40
C LEU A 33 -7.55 -15.26 7.73
N LEU A 34 -6.35 -15.66 8.17
CA LEU A 34 -5.76 -16.91 7.69
C LEU A 34 -6.63 -18.12 8.08
N ASP A 35 -7.17 -18.12 9.31
CA ASP A 35 -8.07 -19.18 9.79
C ASP A 35 -9.40 -19.20 9.01
N GLU A 36 -9.84 -18.03 8.50
CA GLU A 36 -10.99 -17.89 7.60
C GLU A 36 -10.69 -18.30 6.13
N GLY A 37 -9.48 -18.78 5.83
CA GLY A 37 -9.10 -19.30 4.52
C GLY A 37 -8.54 -18.27 3.53
N TYR A 38 -8.07 -17.13 4.03
CA TYR A 38 -7.37 -16.12 3.23
C TYR A 38 -5.85 -16.38 3.20
N LYS A 39 -5.18 -15.86 2.17
CA LYS A 39 -3.72 -15.72 2.08
C LYS A 39 -3.39 -14.27 1.75
N PHE A 40 -2.22 -13.79 2.14
CA PHE A 40 -1.87 -12.37 2.01
C PHE A 40 -0.58 -12.13 1.25
N VAL A 41 -0.61 -11.09 0.43
CA VAL A 41 0.58 -10.41 -0.07
C VAL A 41 0.56 -8.99 0.49
N ILE A 42 1.53 -8.66 1.33
CA ILE A 42 1.56 -7.38 2.06
C ILE A 42 2.73 -6.55 1.54
N VAL A 43 2.45 -5.47 0.82
CA VAL A 43 3.47 -4.56 0.29
C VAL A 43 3.58 -3.35 1.21
N CYS A 44 4.75 -3.17 1.82
CA CYS A 44 4.95 -2.15 2.86
C CYS A 44 5.52 -0.85 2.28
N GLY A 45 4.95 0.30 2.66
CA GLY A 45 5.46 1.63 2.33
C GLY A 45 6.60 2.12 3.24
N GLY A 46 7.28 3.20 2.82
CA GLY A 46 8.45 3.76 3.53
C GLY A 46 8.15 4.69 4.72
N GLY A 47 6.94 5.24 4.81
CA GLY A 47 6.45 5.98 6.00
C GLY A 47 7.23 7.22 6.36
N LYS A 48 7.21 7.58 7.65
CA LYS A 48 7.95 8.74 8.17
C LYS A 48 9.47 8.56 8.07
N THR A 49 9.97 7.33 8.14
CA THR A 49 11.39 7.00 7.90
C THR A 49 11.86 7.55 6.54
N SER A 50 11.17 7.20 5.45
CA SER A 50 11.47 7.70 4.11
C SER A 50 11.48 9.24 4.07
N SER A 51 10.43 9.84 4.64
CA SER A 51 10.29 11.31 4.67
C SER A 51 11.43 12.00 5.41
N ASN A 52 11.83 11.48 6.57
CA ASN A 52 12.89 12.06 7.40
C ASN A 52 14.26 11.96 6.71
N TYR A 53 14.59 10.82 6.11
CA TYR A 53 15.88 10.63 5.46
C TYR A 53 16.00 11.45 4.17
N MET A 54 14.96 11.48 3.32
CA MET A 54 14.93 12.35 2.14
C MET A 54 15.00 13.83 2.52
N TYR A 55 14.36 14.23 3.64
CA TYR A 55 14.47 15.60 4.15
C TYR A 55 15.89 15.92 4.59
N ALA A 56 16.56 15.01 5.31
CA ALA A 56 17.94 15.20 5.72
C ALA A 56 18.88 15.33 4.51
N ALA A 57 18.75 14.46 3.50
CA ALA A 57 19.54 14.52 2.27
C ALA A 57 19.43 15.91 1.59
N ASN A 58 18.21 16.40 1.41
CA ASN A 58 17.95 17.71 0.77
C ASN A 58 18.34 18.91 1.64
N ARG A 59 18.64 18.73 2.93
CA ARG A 59 19.15 19.80 3.80
C ARG A 59 20.67 19.91 3.75
N VAL A 60 21.36 18.88 3.23
CA VAL A 60 22.82 18.82 3.16
C VAL A 60 23.33 19.05 1.74
N SER A 61 22.62 18.57 0.72
CA SER A 61 22.98 18.72 -0.69
C SER A 61 21.77 18.86 -1.60
N GLU A 62 21.98 19.38 -2.81
CA GLU A 62 21.02 19.24 -3.91
C GLU A 62 21.03 17.78 -4.39
N ASN A 63 19.86 17.15 -4.47
CA ASN A 63 19.71 15.77 -4.92
C ASN A 63 18.68 15.69 -6.05
N ASN A 64 18.87 14.74 -6.96
CA ASN A 64 17.88 14.42 -7.98
C ASN A 64 16.80 13.48 -7.42
N ASN A 65 15.69 13.33 -8.16
CA ASN A 65 14.57 12.49 -7.74
C ASN A 65 14.91 10.99 -7.66
N GLU A 66 15.82 10.51 -8.51
CA GLU A 66 16.20 9.09 -8.56
C GLU A 66 16.96 8.65 -7.29
N ASP A 67 17.89 9.48 -6.82
CA ASP A 67 18.62 9.23 -5.57
C ASP A 67 17.71 9.30 -4.34
N LEU A 68 16.77 10.26 -4.32
CA LEU A 68 15.77 10.35 -3.26
C LEU A 68 14.87 9.11 -3.24
N ASP A 69 14.47 8.60 -4.40
CA ASP A 69 13.67 7.37 -4.47
C ASP A 69 14.39 6.18 -3.87
N TRP A 70 15.71 6.05 -4.06
CA TRP A 70 16.47 4.98 -3.43
C TRP A 70 16.34 5.01 -1.91
N ILE A 71 16.35 6.19 -1.28
CA ILE A 71 16.08 6.34 0.16
C ILE A 71 14.69 5.80 0.51
N GLY A 72 13.68 6.12 -0.31
CA GLY A 72 12.31 5.66 -0.12
C GLY A 72 12.17 4.15 -0.27
N VAL A 73 12.83 3.58 -1.28
CA VAL A 73 12.92 2.14 -1.52
C VAL A 73 13.56 1.44 -0.32
N GLN A 74 14.72 1.90 0.16
CA GLN A 74 15.36 1.26 1.31
C GLN A 74 14.54 1.39 2.60
N SER A 75 13.87 2.52 2.81
CA SER A 75 12.96 2.70 3.95
C SER A 75 11.79 1.71 3.90
N SER A 76 11.21 1.50 2.71
CA SER A 76 10.13 0.53 2.52
C SER A 76 10.61 -0.91 2.75
N ARG A 77 11.86 -1.23 2.38
CA ARG A 77 12.47 -2.56 2.62
C ARG A 77 12.73 -2.81 4.09
N LEU A 78 13.19 -1.79 4.83
CA LEU A 78 13.33 -1.89 6.28
C LEU A 78 11.99 -2.18 6.97
N ASN A 79 10.94 -1.45 6.59
CA ASN A 79 9.59 -1.67 7.11
C ASN A 79 9.03 -3.05 6.73
N ALA A 80 9.26 -3.49 5.49
CA ALA A 80 8.87 -4.82 5.03
C ALA A 80 9.59 -5.94 5.79
N GLU A 81 10.88 -5.76 6.09
CA GLU A 81 11.65 -6.73 6.85
C GLU A 81 11.10 -6.86 8.28
N LEU A 82 10.77 -5.74 8.93
CA LEU A 82 10.07 -5.73 10.22
C LEU A 82 8.76 -6.55 10.15
N VAL A 83 7.91 -6.27 9.16
CA VAL A 83 6.63 -6.98 8.99
C VAL A 83 6.85 -8.48 8.72
N ARG A 84 7.84 -8.84 7.89
CA ARG A 84 8.21 -10.24 7.64
C ARG A 84 8.60 -10.96 8.95
N VAL A 85 9.43 -10.33 9.78
CA VAL A 85 9.87 -10.87 11.07
C VAL A 85 8.70 -11.04 12.05
N ILE A 86 7.76 -10.09 12.10
CA ILE A 86 6.56 -10.15 12.96
C ILE A 86 5.70 -11.39 12.67
N PHE A 87 5.59 -11.77 11.40
CA PHE A 87 4.85 -12.97 10.97
C PHE A 87 5.70 -14.24 11.01
N GLY A 88 7.02 -14.13 11.09
CA GLY A 88 7.95 -15.23 11.38
C GLY A 88 7.70 -16.45 10.48
N PRO A 89 7.45 -17.66 11.04
CA PRO A 89 7.26 -18.89 10.25
C PRO A 89 6.07 -18.86 9.27
N LEU A 90 5.11 -17.93 9.42
CA LEU A 90 3.97 -17.77 8.50
C LEU A 90 4.34 -17.00 7.23
N ALA A 91 5.41 -16.20 7.28
CA ALA A 91 5.86 -15.41 6.15
C ALA A 91 6.85 -16.18 5.28
N TYR A 92 6.84 -15.86 3.98
CA TYR A 92 7.92 -16.19 3.07
C TYR A 92 9.24 -15.63 3.59
N GLU A 93 10.30 -16.42 3.46
CA GLU A 93 11.58 -16.20 4.13
C GLU A 93 12.29 -14.93 3.65
N LYS A 94 11.91 -14.39 2.48
CA LYS A 94 12.51 -13.21 1.85
C LYS A 94 11.45 -12.14 1.60
N VAL A 95 11.83 -10.88 1.79
CA VAL A 95 11.05 -9.74 1.27
C VAL A 95 11.14 -9.73 -0.26
N VAL A 96 10.00 -9.61 -0.93
CA VAL A 96 9.91 -9.45 -2.37
C VAL A 96 10.22 -8.00 -2.72
N ILE A 97 11.44 -7.76 -3.21
CA ILE A 97 11.92 -6.45 -3.66
C ILE A 97 11.85 -6.25 -5.17
N ASP A 98 11.52 -7.30 -5.93
CA ASP A 98 11.31 -7.24 -7.36
C ASP A 98 10.03 -8.02 -7.70
N PRO A 99 8.94 -7.32 -8.06
CA PRO A 99 7.66 -7.99 -8.34
C PRO A 99 7.69 -8.84 -9.61
N THR A 100 8.73 -8.72 -10.45
CA THR A 100 8.89 -9.52 -11.67
C THR A 100 9.50 -10.89 -11.40
N GLN A 101 10.23 -11.06 -10.28
CA GLN A 101 10.88 -12.33 -9.93
C GLN A 101 9.88 -13.42 -9.55
N LYS A 102 10.15 -14.66 -9.98
CA LYS A 102 9.30 -15.81 -9.64
C LYS A 102 9.26 -16.00 -8.13
N ILE A 103 8.05 -16.07 -7.58
CA ILE A 103 7.83 -16.37 -6.16
C ILE A 103 7.30 -17.79 -6.09
N THR A 104 7.95 -18.65 -5.31
CA THR A 104 7.52 -20.05 -5.14
C THR A 104 7.59 -20.37 -3.66
N THR A 105 6.43 -20.42 -3.02
CA THR A 105 6.32 -20.70 -1.60
C THR A 105 4.96 -21.31 -1.26
N LYS A 106 4.92 -22.12 -0.20
CA LYS A 106 3.67 -22.59 0.40
C LYS A 106 3.22 -21.72 1.58
N LYS A 107 4.03 -20.73 1.97
CA LYS A 107 3.75 -19.83 3.09
C LYS A 107 2.48 -19.01 2.81
N PRO A 108 1.61 -18.82 3.82
CA PRO A 108 0.36 -18.08 3.64
C PRO A 108 0.55 -16.57 3.49
N ILE A 109 1.70 -16.03 3.91
CA ILE A 109 2.00 -14.60 3.84
C ILE A 109 3.25 -14.38 2.98
N ILE A 110 3.15 -13.47 2.01
CA ILE A 110 4.29 -12.93 1.27
C ILE A 110 4.41 -11.45 1.63
N VAL A 111 5.61 -10.98 1.95
CA VAL A 111 5.86 -9.57 2.25
C VAL A 111 6.69 -8.96 1.13
N GLY A 112 6.27 -7.81 0.63
CA GLY A 112 6.92 -7.05 -0.44
C GLY A 112 7.26 -5.63 -0.03
N ALA A 113 8.11 -4.98 -0.82
CA ALA A 113 8.58 -3.62 -0.59
C ALA A 113 8.74 -2.85 -1.92
N GLY A 114 9.21 -1.61 -1.85
CA GLY A 114 9.58 -0.82 -3.03
C GLY A 114 10.63 -1.52 -3.90
N TRP A 115 10.49 -1.33 -5.22
CA TRP A 115 11.33 -2.00 -6.22
C TRP A 115 12.59 -1.21 -6.55
N LYS A 116 12.43 -0.15 -7.34
CA LYS A 116 13.48 0.73 -7.86
C LYS A 116 12.90 2.14 -8.07
N PRO A 117 13.73 3.17 -8.33
CA PRO A 117 13.25 4.52 -8.61
C PRO A 117 12.20 4.61 -9.71
N GLY A 118 11.34 5.62 -9.62
CA GLY A 118 10.21 5.82 -10.54
C GLY A 118 8.92 5.08 -10.18
N TRP A 119 8.90 4.30 -9.09
CA TRP A 119 7.73 3.46 -8.75
C TRP A 119 7.36 3.57 -7.27
N SER A 120 6.07 3.73 -7.02
CA SER A 120 5.48 3.65 -5.67
C SER A 120 5.35 2.20 -5.19
N THR A 121 5.09 2.01 -3.89
CA THR A 121 4.73 0.70 -3.35
C THR A 121 3.33 0.24 -3.79
N ASP A 122 2.44 1.18 -4.14
CA ASP A 122 1.15 0.87 -4.77
C ASP A 122 1.36 0.21 -6.12
N TYR A 123 2.30 0.71 -6.93
CA TYR A 123 2.64 0.09 -8.21
C TYR A 123 3.15 -1.33 -8.01
N VAL A 124 4.03 -1.56 -7.02
CA VAL A 124 4.50 -2.91 -6.69
C VAL A 124 3.35 -3.83 -6.28
N ALA A 125 2.41 -3.33 -5.47
CA ALA A 125 1.23 -4.09 -5.07
C ALA A 125 0.36 -4.47 -6.28
N VAL A 126 0.12 -3.54 -7.22
CA VAL A 126 -0.62 -3.82 -8.46
C VAL A 126 0.14 -4.83 -9.34
N LYS A 127 1.48 -4.74 -9.45
CA LYS A 127 2.28 -5.72 -10.20
C LYS A 127 2.20 -7.13 -9.59
N LEU A 128 2.18 -7.24 -8.27
CA LEU A 128 2.00 -8.52 -7.59
C LEU A 128 0.56 -9.04 -7.75
N ALA A 129 -0.44 -8.16 -7.74
CA ALA A 129 -1.82 -8.50 -8.04
C ALA A 129 -1.96 -9.07 -9.46
N GLU A 130 -1.38 -8.39 -10.47
CA GLU A 130 -1.34 -8.86 -11.87
C GLU A 130 -0.69 -10.25 -11.97
N LYS A 131 0.49 -10.40 -11.36
CA LYS A 131 1.25 -11.65 -11.41
C LYS A 131 0.51 -12.84 -10.79
N LEU A 132 -0.20 -12.59 -9.70
CA LEU A 132 -0.92 -13.61 -8.95
C LEU A 132 -2.38 -13.74 -9.40
N LYS A 133 -2.79 -12.99 -10.44
CA LYS A 133 -4.17 -12.94 -10.97
C LYS A 133 -5.19 -12.65 -9.87
N ALA A 134 -4.87 -11.72 -8.99
CA ALA A 134 -5.79 -11.25 -7.96
C ALA A 134 -6.79 -10.26 -8.58
N ASP A 135 -8.07 -10.41 -8.21
CA ASP A 135 -9.15 -9.54 -8.69
C ASP A 135 -9.29 -8.25 -7.87
N GLU A 136 -8.72 -8.23 -6.66
CA GLU A 136 -8.85 -7.15 -5.70
C GLU A 136 -7.54 -6.83 -4.96
N LEU A 137 -7.39 -5.55 -4.62
CA LEU A 137 -6.33 -5.02 -3.78
C LEU A 137 -6.95 -4.08 -2.73
N VAL A 138 -6.51 -4.21 -1.49
CA VAL A 138 -6.87 -3.27 -0.41
C VAL A 138 -5.67 -2.38 -0.12
N ASN A 139 -5.85 -1.07 -0.28
CA ASN A 139 -4.88 -0.07 0.11
C ASN A 139 -5.21 0.44 1.51
N LEU A 140 -4.32 0.18 2.46
CA LEU A 140 -4.42 0.61 3.85
C LEU A 140 -3.62 1.90 4.02
N THR A 141 -4.34 3.02 4.10
CA THR A 141 -3.77 4.37 4.15
C THR A 141 -4.22 5.10 5.42
N ASN A 142 -3.80 6.35 5.60
CA ASN A 142 -4.17 7.19 6.75
C ASN A 142 -5.36 8.14 6.48
N ILE A 143 -6.02 8.00 5.32
CA ILE A 143 -7.22 8.75 4.95
C ILE A 143 -8.45 7.85 4.98
N ASP A 144 -9.61 8.41 5.31
CA ASP A 144 -10.87 7.67 5.39
C ASP A 144 -11.45 7.35 4.01
N TYR A 145 -11.38 8.31 3.08
CA TYR A 145 -11.90 8.19 1.73
C TYR A 145 -10.97 8.92 0.75
N VAL A 146 -11.08 8.59 -0.53
CA VAL A 146 -10.71 9.51 -1.61
C VAL A 146 -11.67 10.70 -1.57
N TYR A 147 -11.15 11.90 -1.75
CA TYR A 147 -11.95 13.12 -1.82
C TYR A 147 -11.90 13.72 -3.23
N THR A 148 -12.93 14.49 -3.59
CA THR A 148 -12.98 15.22 -4.88
C THR A 148 -11.80 16.18 -5.08
N LYS A 149 -11.19 16.64 -4.00
CA LYS A 149 -10.00 17.49 -3.91
C LYS A 149 -9.40 17.37 -2.51
N ASP A 150 -8.20 17.92 -2.31
CA ASP A 150 -7.49 17.84 -1.02
C ASP A 150 -8.32 18.45 0.13
N PRO A 151 -8.83 17.64 1.07
CA PRO A 151 -9.71 18.12 2.14
C PRO A 151 -8.98 19.04 3.13
N ASN A 152 -7.65 19.02 3.18
CA ASN A 152 -6.87 19.93 4.03
C ASN A 152 -6.76 21.34 3.43
N LYS A 153 -7.00 21.47 2.13
CA LYS A 153 -6.90 22.75 1.39
C LYS A 153 -8.28 23.30 1.01
N PHE A 154 -9.26 22.42 0.82
CA PHE A 154 -10.57 22.78 0.31
C PHE A 154 -11.67 22.26 1.24
N PRO A 155 -12.32 23.14 2.03
CA PRO A 155 -13.36 22.75 2.99
C PRO A 155 -14.58 22.09 2.36
N ASP A 156 -14.84 22.33 1.07
CA ASP A 156 -15.94 21.76 0.30
C ASP A 156 -15.57 20.45 -0.42
N ALA A 157 -14.43 19.83 -0.07
CA ALA A 157 -14.04 18.50 -0.53
C ALA A 157 -15.09 17.45 -0.12
N LYS A 158 -15.57 16.66 -1.08
CA LYS A 158 -16.59 15.64 -0.84
C LYS A 158 -15.97 14.25 -0.87
N LYS A 159 -16.41 13.38 0.04
CA LYS A 159 -16.05 11.95 0.05
C LYS A 159 -16.50 11.27 -1.23
N VAL A 160 -15.66 10.40 -1.76
CA VAL A 160 -15.97 9.51 -2.88
C VAL A 160 -16.12 8.10 -2.33
N TYR A 161 -17.32 7.55 -2.36
CA TYR A 161 -17.58 6.18 -1.89
C TYR A 161 -17.24 5.14 -2.95
N GLU A 162 -17.57 5.44 -4.21
CA GLU A 162 -17.27 4.57 -5.35
C GLU A 162 -16.94 5.43 -6.58
N THR A 163 -15.98 4.98 -7.38
CA THR A 163 -15.63 5.64 -8.63
C THR A 163 -15.08 4.65 -9.66
N THR A 164 -15.05 5.06 -10.93
CA THR A 164 -14.38 4.30 -11.97
C THR A 164 -12.91 4.71 -12.08
N TRP A 165 -12.04 3.84 -12.57
CA TRP A 165 -10.65 4.20 -12.87
C TRP A 165 -10.53 5.44 -13.76
N ALA A 166 -11.37 5.55 -14.79
CA ALA A 166 -11.36 6.70 -15.69
C ALA A 166 -11.72 8.02 -14.98
N LYS A 167 -12.63 7.98 -14.01
CA LYS A 167 -12.97 9.15 -13.17
C LYS A 167 -11.86 9.44 -12.16
N TYR A 168 -11.37 8.42 -11.47
CA TYR A 168 -10.30 8.54 -10.49
C TYR A 168 -9.02 9.16 -11.09
N ARG A 169 -8.57 8.67 -12.25
CA ARG A 169 -7.37 9.22 -12.92
C ARG A 169 -7.52 10.67 -13.37
N LYS A 170 -8.75 11.16 -13.58
CA LYS A 170 -9.00 12.59 -13.87
C LYS A 170 -8.95 13.47 -12.61
N MET A 171 -9.07 12.88 -11.41
CA MET A 171 -9.03 13.60 -10.14
C MET A 171 -7.62 13.83 -9.61
N ILE A 172 -6.66 13.00 -10.03
CA ILE A 172 -5.27 13.07 -9.58
C ILE A 172 -4.35 13.60 -10.68
N SER A 173 -3.17 14.09 -10.28
CA SER A 173 -2.10 14.42 -11.23
C SER A 173 -1.72 13.18 -12.05
N SER A 174 -1.50 13.35 -13.36
CA SER A 174 -0.95 12.29 -14.20
C SER A 174 0.56 12.11 -14.04
N LYS A 175 1.26 13.10 -13.46
CA LYS A 175 2.71 13.06 -13.26
C LYS A 175 3.05 12.47 -11.90
N TRP A 176 4.01 11.55 -11.94
CA TRP A 176 4.62 10.95 -10.76
C TRP A 176 5.81 11.77 -10.26
N SER A 177 6.01 11.78 -8.94
CA SER A 177 7.22 12.31 -8.30
C SER A 177 7.45 11.64 -6.94
N PRO A 178 8.69 11.66 -6.41
CA PRO A 178 8.97 11.17 -5.06
C PRO A 178 8.10 11.89 -4.03
N ARG A 179 7.45 11.11 -3.15
CA ARG A 179 6.49 11.60 -2.13
C ARG A 179 5.26 12.33 -2.69
N LEU A 180 4.87 12.05 -3.93
CA LEU A 180 3.58 12.52 -4.42
C LEU A 180 2.45 12.08 -3.47
N SER A 181 1.76 13.06 -2.90
CA SER A 181 0.66 12.83 -1.97
C SER A 181 -0.64 12.65 -2.74
N THR A 182 -0.84 11.46 -3.32
CA THR A 182 -2.10 11.04 -3.92
C THR A 182 -2.71 9.88 -3.12
N PRO A 183 -4.05 9.77 -3.04
CA PRO A 183 -4.70 8.64 -2.36
C PRO A 183 -4.24 7.26 -2.86
N PHE A 184 -3.98 7.16 -4.16
CA PHE A 184 -3.43 6.01 -4.85
C PHE A 184 -2.62 6.50 -6.05
N ASP A 185 -1.43 5.93 -6.22
CA ASP A 185 -0.42 6.37 -7.17
C ASP A 185 -0.90 6.46 -8.65
N PRO A 186 -0.56 7.51 -9.42
CA PRO A 186 -1.01 7.66 -10.81
C PRO A 186 -0.57 6.53 -11.75
N ILE A 187 0.67 6.05 -11.60
CA ILE A 187 1.22 4.99 -12.46
C ILE A 187 0.59 3.65 -12.08
N ALA A 188 0.44 3.36 -10.79
CA ALA A 188 -0.29 2.20 -10.28
C ALA A 188 -1.75 2.22 -10.75
N SER A 189 -2.39 3.38 -10.78
CA SER A 189 -3.78 3.56 -11.23
C SER A 189 -3.96 3.22 -12.71
N GLU A 190 -3.02 3.64 -13.55
CA GLU A 190 -3.04 3.28 -14.97
C GLU A 190 -2.91 1.77 -15.17
N LEU A 191 -1.98 1.12 -14.46
CA LEU A 191 -1.83 -0.33 -14.53
C LEU A 191 -3.07 -1.05 -13.99
N ALA A 192 -3.60 -0.63 -12.83
CA ALA A 192 -4.79 -1.21 -12.22
C ALA A 192 -6.01 -1.09 -13.14
N GLN A 193 -6.17 0.05 -13.82
CA GLN A 193 -7.19 0.22 -14.86
C GLN A 193 -6.98 -0.77 -16.02
N LYS A 194 -5.76 -0.89 -16.53
CA LYS A 194 -5.44 -1.77 -17.67
C LYS A 194 -5.77 -3.23 -17.38
N ILE A 195 -5.52 -3.69 -16.16
CA ILE A 195 -5.78 -5.07 -15.73
C ILE A 195 -7.16 -5.27 -15.08
N LYS A 196 -8.00 -4.21 -15.02
CA LYS A 196 -9.34 -4.22 -14.39
C LYS A 196 -9.33 -4.63 -12.92
N LEU A 197 -8.26 -4.28 -12.19
CA LEU A 197 -8.12 -4.57 -10.76
C LEU A 197 -9.07 -3.67 -9.95
N LYS A 198 -9.82 -4.25 -9.01
CA LYS A 198 -10.58 -3.47 -8.03
C LYS A 198 -9.64 -3.03 -6.90
N VAL A 199 -9.70 -1.75 -6.54
CA VAL A 199 -8.91 -1.21 -5.43
C VAL A 199 -9.83 -0.60 -4.39
N ALA A 200 -9.78 -1.13 -3.17
CA ALA A 200 -10.44 -0.54 -2.01
C ALA A 200 -9.44 0.31 -1.22
N ILE A 201 -9.68 1.62 -1.14
CA ILE A 201 -8.93 2.54 -0.28
C ILE A 201 -9.63 2.55 1.08
N ILE A 202 -8.93 2.11 2.13
CA ILE A 202 -9.47 1.99 3.49
C ILE A 202 -8.49 2.62 4.47
N ASN A 203 -9.00 3.34 5.47
CA ASN A 203 -8.15 3.80 6.57
C ASN A 203 -7.65 2.59 7.37
N GLY A 204 -6.33 2.37 7.34
CA GLY A 204 -5.69 1.22 7.96
C GLY A 204 -5.88 1.13 9.46
N LYS A 205 -6.29 2.21 10.15
CA LYS A 205 -6.60 2.21 11.59
C LYS A 205 -7.85 1.39 11.93
N TYR A 206 -8.74 1.20 10.97
CA TYR A 206 -10.04 0.55 11.17
C TYR A 206 -10.09 -0.77 10.41
N LEU A 207 -9.33 -1.76 10.89
CA LEU A 207 -9.17 -3.08 10.24
C LEU A 207 -10.49 -3.84 10.07
N THR A 208 -11.52 -3.52 10.85
CA THR A 208 -12.88 -4.07 10.68
C THR A 208 -13.45 -3.80 9.29
N HIS A 209 -13.20 -2.62 8.70
CA HIS A 209 -13.67 -2.29 7.34
C HIS A 209 -13.00 -3.15 6.27
N VAL A 210 -11.77 -3.61 6.51
CA VAL A 210 -11.09 -4.57 5.63
C VAL A 210 -11.85 -5.90 5.63
N SER A 211 -12.22 -6.40 6.81
CA SER A 211 -13.03 -7.63 6.91
C SER A 211 -14.38 -7.47 6.21
N SER A 212 -15.08 -6.35 6.42
CA SER A 212 -16.37 -6.11 5.77
C SER A 212 -16.23 -6.06 4.24
N TYR A 213 -15.21 -5.37 3.72
CA TYR A 213 -14.92 -5.37 2.29
C TYR A 213 -14.67 -6.79 1.74
N LEU A 214 -13.81 -7.58 2.41
CA LEU A 214 -13.47 -8.94 1.98
C LEU A 214 -14.66 -9.91 2.01
N LYS A 215 -15.67 -9.63 2.85
CA LYS A 215 -16.93 -10.38 2.98
C LYS A 215 -18.04 -9.88 2.06
N GLY A 216 -17.81 -8.80 1.31
CA GLY A 216 -18.81 -8.18 0.44
C GLY A 216 -19.87 -7.37 1.19
N GLU A 217 -19.60 -7.01 2.43
CA GLU A 217 -20.44 -6.15 3.27
C GLU A 217 -20.15 -4.67 3.00
N THR A 218 -20.99 -3.78 3.53
CA THR A 218 -20.73 -2.34 3.53
C THR A 218 -19.49 -2.03 4.37
N PHE A 219 -18.60 -1.18 3.84
CA PHE A 219 -17.38 -0.76 4.51
C PHE A 219 -17.17 0.74 4.35
N ASP A 220 -16.44 1.36 5.28
CA ASP A 220 -16.02 2.74 5.16
C ASP A 220 -14.70 2.82 4.38
N GLY A 221 -14.79 3.43 3.20
CA GLY A 221 -13.68 3.61 2.28
C GLY A 221 -14.15 3.97 0.88
N THR A 222 -13.22 3.98 -0.07
CA THR A 222 -13.50 4.20 -1.48
C THR A 222 -13.24 2.94 -2.29
N LEU A 223 -14.22 2.50 -3.08
CA LEU A 223 -14.01 1.47 -4.10
C LEU A 223 -13.71 2.10 -5.46
N ILE A 224 -12.59 1.71 -6.08
CA ILE A 224 -12.19 2.08 -7.45
C ILE A 224 -12.28 0.83 -8.33
N LYS A 225 -12.99 0.92 -9.47
CA LYS A 225 -13.21 -0.21 -10.38
C LYS A 225 -13.24 0.16 -11.86
#